data_AF-A0A4W5QAG6-F1
#
_entry.id   AF-A0A4W5QAG6-F1
#
_cell.length_a   1.000
_cell.length_b   1.000
_cell.length_c   1.000
_cell.angle_alpha   90.00
_cell.angle_beta   90.00
_cell.angle_gamma   90.00
#
_symmetry.space_group_name_H-M   'P 1'
#
loop_
_entity.id
_entity.type
_entity.pdbx_description
1 polymer ?
#
loop_
_entity_poly.entity_id
_entity_poly.type
_entity_poly.pdbx_seq_one_letter_code
_entity_poly.pdbx_strand_id
1 'polypeptide(L)'
;MIWIILALPIWAWRGTVGDAQSNERRVVAHIPGDIIIGALFSVHHQPTADKVHERKCGSVREQYGIQRVEAMLHTLDRINADPRILPNISLGCEIRDSCWHSAVALEQSIEFIRDSL
;
A
#
# COMPACT_ATOMS: atom_id res chain seq x y z
N MET A 1 40.83 -26.35 -29.58
CA MET A 1 40.81 -26.65 -28.13
C MET A 1 41.74 -25.66 -27.45
N ILE A 2 41.16 -24.77 -26.62
CA ILE A 2 41.82 -24.09 -25.49
C ILE A 2 42.91 -23.09 -25.96
N TRP A 3 42.72 -21.77 -25.96
CA TRP A 3 43.32 -20.87 -24.95
C TRP A 3 43.17 -19.36 -25.35
N ILE A 4 41.99 -18.86 -25.72
CA ILE A 4 41.82 -17.39 -25.98
C ILE A 4 40.57 -16.81 -25.27
N ILE A 5 40.31 -17.20 -24.02
CA ILE A 5 39.28 -16.54 -23.18
C ILE A 5 39.78 -16.37 -21.74
N LEU A 6 40.98 -15.82 -21.54
CA LEU A 6 41.51 -15.51 -20.20
C LEU A 6 42.22 -14.16 -20.16
N ALA A 7 41.58 -13.09 -20.64
CA ALA A 7 42.07 -11.73 -20.43
C ALA A 7 40.97 -10.66 -20.40
N LEU A 8 39.73 -11.00 -20.05
CA LEU A 8 38.79 -9.98 -19.59
C LEU A 8 38.87 -9.94 -18.06
N PRO A 9 39.33 -8.84 -17.46
CA PRO A 9 39.29 -8.70 -16.01
C PRO A 9 37.84 -8.86 -15.58
N ILE A 10 37.58 -9.84 -14.71
CA ILE A 10 36.28 -10.18 -14.11
C ILE A 10 35.62 -8.94 -13.45
N TRP A 11 36.38 -7.86 -13.27
CA TRP A 11 35.97 -6.62 -12.63
C TRP A 11 35.05 -5.79 -13.54
N ALA A 12 35.03 -6.04 -14.86
CA ALA A 12 34.12 -5.37 -15.78
C ALA A 12 32.66 -5.89 -15.72
N TRP A 13 32.40 -6.97 -14.99
CA TRP A 13 31.05 -7.54 -14.79
C TRP A 13 30.48 -7.30 -13.38
N ARG A 14 31.10 -6.44 -12.57
CA ARG A 14 30.35 -5.81 -11.48
C ARG A 14 29.55 -4.65 -12.06
N GLY A 15 28.45 -5.00 -12.73
CA GLY A 15 27.33 -4.08 -12.83
C GLY A 15 27.02 -3.62 -11.42
N THR A 16 27.07 -2.32 -11.17
CA THR A 16 26.45 -1.73 -10.00
C THR A 16 25.00 -2.16 -10.05
N VAL A 17 24.61 -3.11 -9.20
CA VAL A 17 23.21 -3.25 -8.81
C VAL A 17 22.94 -1.95 -8.07
N GLY A 18 22.51 -0.94 -8.84
CA GLY A 18 21.96 0.27 -8.28
C GLY A 18 20.81 -0.20 -7.42
N ASP A 19 20.95 0.01 -6.12
CA ASP A 19 19.83 -0.15 -5.20
C ASP A 19 18.76 0.77 -5.75
N ALA A 20 17.75 0.18 -6.41
CA ALA A 20 16.63 0.92 -6.91
C ALA A 20 15.89 1.39 -5.67
N GLN A 21 16.25 2.57 -5.18
CA GLN A 21 15.55 3.24 -4.11
C GLN A 21 14.23 3.69 -4.70
N SER A 22 13.30 2.74 -4.82
CA SER A 22 11.93 2.99 -5.21
C SER A 22 11.41 4.00 -4.20
N ASN A 23 11.10 5.20 -4.68
CA ASN A 23 10.27 6.13 -3.93
C ASN A 23 8.92 5.42 -3.75
N GLU A 24 8.76 4.73 -2.62
CA GLU A 24 7.72 3.72 -2.39
C GLU A 24 6.41 4.43 -2.10
N ARG A 25 5.82 5.04 -3.14
CA ARG A 25 4.48 5.60 -3.06
C ARG A 25 3.53 4.43 -2.82
N ARG A 26 3.05 4.32 -1.58
CA ARG A 26 2.14 3.24 -1.18
C ARG A 26 0.88 3.26 -2.05
N VAL A 27 0.42 2.07 -2.41
CA VAL A 27 -0.80 1.89 -3.20
C VAL A 27 -2.01 2.22 -2.33
N VAL A 28 -2.97 2.94 -2.91
CA VAL A 28 -4.22 3.33 -2.28
C VAL A 28 -5.36 2.69 -3.06
N ALA A 29 -6.32 2.09 -2.36
CA ALA A 29 -7.56 1.64 -2.99
C ALA A 29 -8.61 2.75 -2.83
N HIS A 30 -9.08 3.29 -3.95
CA HIS A 30 -9.95 4.46 -3.98
C HIS A 30 -11.20 4.17 -4.82
N ILE A 31 -12.38 4.41 -4.23
CA ILE A 31 -13.68 4.42 -4.89
C ILE A 31 -14.23 5.85 -4.81
N PRO A 32 -14.56 6.51 -5.93
CA PRO A 32 -15.15 7.84 -5.91
C PRO A 32 -16.59 7.82 -5.35
N GLY A 33 -17.01 8.94 -4.79
CA GLY A 33 -18.38 9.18 -4.32
C GLY A 33 -18.53 10.61 -3.83
N ASP A 34 -19.76 11.02 -3.53
CA ASP A 34 -20.07 12.36 -3.00
C ASP A 34 -19.46 12.59 -1.62
N ILE A 35 -19.39 11.53 -0.80
CA ILE A 35 -18.71 11.51 0.49
C ILE A 35 -17.69 10.39 0.48
N ILE A 36 -16.42 10.72 0.74
CA ILE A 36 -15.33 9.75 0.82
C ILE A 36 -15.10 9.34 2.28
N ILE A 37 -15.19 8.05 2.57
CA ILE A 37 -14.84 7.48 3.87
C ILE A 37 -13.41 6.96 3.85
N GLY A 38 -12.52 7.58 4.64
CA GLY A 38 -11.15 7.10 4.82
C GLY A 38 -11.07 5.88 5.73
N ALA A 39 -10.22 4.91 5.40
CA ALA A 39 -9.98 3.74 6.23
C ALA A 39 -8.50 3.32 6.27
N LEU A 40 -8.06 2.90 7.46
CA LEU A 40 -6.76 2.26 7.66
C LEU A 40 -6.97 0.79 8.01
N PHE A 41 -6.58 -0.10 7.10
CA PHE A 41 -6.53 -1.54 7.36
C PHE A 41 -5.08 -2.01 7.46
N SER A 42 -4.85 -3.12 8.14
CA SER A 42 -3.52 -3.73 8.22
C SER A 42 -3.39 -4.76 7.11
N VAL A 43 -3.22 -4.25 5.89
CA VAL A 43 -3.11 -5.07 4.68
C VAL A 43 -1.83 -5.89 4.72
N HIS A 44 -0.74 -5.31 5.22
CA HIS A 44 0.52 -6.02 5.43
C HIS A 44 0.85 -6.19 6.93
N HIS A 45 1.79 -7.10 7.19
CA HIS A 45 2.44 -7.23 8.49
C HIS A 45 3.34 -6.03 8.79
N GLN A 46 3.61 -5.80 10.08
CA GLN A 46 4.53 -4.75 10.51
C GLN A 46 5.96 -4.96 9.97
N PRO A 47 6.71 -3.87 9.74
CA PRO A 47 8.12 -3.96 9.38
C PRO A 47 8.91 -4.82 10.37
N THR A 48 9.91 -5.55 9.88
CA THR A 48 10.86 -6.26 10.73
C THR A 48 11.75 -5.26 11.47
N ALA A 49 12.32 -5.67 12.62
CA ALA A 49 13.08 -4.78 13.51
C ALA A 49 14.24 -4.06 12.81
N ASP A 50 14.88 -4.72 11.85
CA ASP A 50 15.96 -4.20 11.00
C ASP A 50 15.48 -3.18 9.95
N LYS A 51 14.20 -3.18 9.58
CA LYS A 51 13.62 -2.37 8.50
C LYS A 51 12.60 -1.33 8.95
N VAL A 52 12.46 -1.11 10.27
CA VAL A 52 11.52 -0.14 10.84
C VAL A 52 11.76 1.27 10.29
N HIS A 53 13.01 1.64 10.06
CA HIS A 53 13.39 2.98 9.59
C HIS A 53 13.05 3.21 8.12
N GLU A 54 13.09 2.13 7.32
CA GLU A 54 12.67 2.14 5.91
C GLU A 54 11.15 2.13 5.76
N ARG A 55 10.41 1.77 6.82
CA ARG A 55 8.94 1.64 6.82
C ARG A 55 8.40 0.71 5.73
N LYS A 56 9.22 -0.25 5.28
CA LYS A 56 8.83 -1.33 4.37
C LYS A 56 8.01 -2.37 5.12
N CYS A 57 6.79 -2.58 4.66
CA CYS A 57 5.86 -3.48 5.31
C CYS A 57 6.21 -4.96 5.00
N GLY A 58 5.71 -5.87 5.83
CA GLY A 58 5.90 -7.31 5.67
C GLY A 58 4.98 -7.91 4.61
N SER A 59 4.72 -9.22 4.69
CA SER A 59 3.81 -9.92 3.80
C SER A 59 2.34 -9.49 3.99
N VAL A 60 1.49 -9.81 3.01
CA VAL A 60 0.04 -9.56 3.06
C VAL A 60 -0.63 -10.38 4.17
N ARG A 61 -1.65 -9.78 4.81
CA ARG A 61 -2.54 -10.39 5.79
C ARG A 61 -3.90 -10.63 5.17
N GLU A 62 -4.28 -11.89 4.98
CA GLU A 62 -5.56 -12.23 4.37
C GLU A 62 -6.74 -11.82 5.26
N GLN A 63 -6.75 -12.25 6.53
CA GLN A 63 -7.89 -12.05 7.44
C GLN A 63 -8.06 -10.61 7.95
N TYR A 64 -6.95 -9.97 8.32
CA TYR A 64 -6.95 -8.61 8.89
C TYR A 64 -6.73 -7.51 7.85
N GLY A 65 -6.31 -7.90 6.65
CA GLY A 65 -6.04 -7.02 5.53
C GLY A 65 -7.12 -7.16 4.47
N ILE A 66 -6.86 -8.07 3.52
CA ILE A 66 -7.66 -8.22 2.29
C ILE A 66 -9.16 -8.42 2.58
N GLN A 67 -9.51 -9.30 3.53
CA GLN A 67 -10.92 -9.52 3.88
C GLN A 67 -11.61 -8.26 4.40
N ARG A 68 -10.89 -7.37 5.11
CA ARG A 68 -11.46 -6.11 5.62
C ARG A 68 -11.59 -5.05 4.53
N VAL A 69 -10.62 -5.01 3.62
CA VAL A 69 -10.70 -4.18 2.40
C VAL A 69 -11.95 -4.58 1.63
N GLU A 70 -12.08 -5.84 1.24
CA GLU A 70 -13.24 -6.34 0.49
C GLU A 70 -14.56 -6.18 1.26
N ALA A 71 -14.55 -6.39 2.59
CA ALA A 71 -15.74 -6.16 3.41
C ALA A 71 -16.19 -4.69 3.36
N MET A 72 -15.26 -3.74 3.38
CA MET A 72 -15.60 -2.32 3.25
C MET A 72 -16.17 -2.00 1.86
N LEU A 73 -15.50 -2.45 0.78
CA LEU A 73 -15.97 -2.24 -0.59
C LEU A 73 -17.38 -2.81 -0.79
N HIS A 74 -17.59 -4.06 -0.37
CA HIS A 74 -18.90 -4.71 -0.46
C HIS A 74 -19.96 -4.03 0.42
N THR A 75 -19.58 -3.48 1.57
CA THR A 75 -20.50 -2.74 2.44
C THR A 75 -20.94 -1.44 1.78
N LEU A 76 -20.04 -0.72 1.12
CA LEU A 76 -20.36 0.51 0.40
C LEU A 76 -21.28 0.23 -0.80
N ASP A 77 -21.02 -0.84 -1.55
CA ASP A 77 -21.91 -1.28 -2.63
C ASP A 77 -23.33 -1.52 -2.13
N ARG A 78 -23.47 -2.20 -0.97
CA ARG A 78 -24.77 -2.47 -0.36
C ARG A 78 -25.46 -1.20 0.14
N ILE A 79 -24.73 -0.24 0.70
CA ILE A 79 -25.30 1.03 1.16
C ILE A 79 -25.77 1.84 -0.04
N ASN A 80 -24.92 2.01 -1.06
CA ASN A 80 -25.24 2.80 -2.26
C ASN A 80 -26.38 2.19 -3.09
N ALA A 81 -26.63 0.89 -2.97
CA ALA A 81 -27.74 0.20 -3.64
C ALA A 81 -29.06 0.25 -2.84
N ASP A 82 -29.06 0.58 -1.54
CA ASP A 82 -30.28 0.63 -0.73
C ASP A 82 -30.90 2.05 -0.78
N PRO A 83 -32.05 2.24 -1.45
CA PRO A 83 -32.66 3.56 -1.61
C PRO A 83 -33.16 4.18 -0.28
N ARG A 84 -33.16 3.41 0.81
CA ARG A 84 -33.56 3.89 2.15
C ARG A 84 -32.39 4.52 2.91
N ILE A 85 -31.16 4.26 2.50
CA ILE A 85 -29.95 4.73 3.18
C ILE A 85 -29.27 5.76 2.29
N LEU A 86 -29.18 7.01 2.76
CA LEU A 86 -28.54 8.13 2.05
C LEU A 86 -29.05 8.33 0.60
N PRO A 87 -30.35 8.58 0.40
CA PRO A 87 -30.90 8.77 -0.93
C PRO A 87 -30.22 9.95 -1.64
N ASN A 88 -29.83 9.74 -2.90
CA ASN A 88 -29.12 10.72 -3.76
C ASN A 88 -27.72 11.13 -3.26
N ILE A 89 -27.10 10.34 -2.38
CA ILE A 89 -25.72 10.54 -1.95
C ILE A 89 -24.97 9.22 -2.12
N SER A 90 -23.90 9.23 -2.90
CA SER A 90 -22.99 8.11 -3.07
C SER A 90 -21.86 8.15 -2.06
N LEU A 91 -21.62 7.04 -1.37
CA LEU A 91 -20.44 6.85 -0.53
C LEU A 91 -19.30 6.27 -1.36
N GLY A 92 -18.17 6.96 -1.36
CA GLY A 92 -16.89 6.45 -1.82
C GLY A 92 -15.99 6.07 -0.64
N CYS A 93 -14.77 5.65 -0.95
CA CYS A 93 -13.77 5.40 0.07
C CYS A 93 -12.36 5.58 -0.40
N GLU A 94 -11.48 5.81 0.57
CA GLU A 94 -10.04 5.79 0.38
C GLU A 94 -9.42 4.89 1.44
N ILE A 95 -8.87 3.76 1.01
CA ILE A 95 -8.32 2.73 1.88
C ILE A 95 -6.80 2.75 1.75
N ARG A 96 -6.13 2.96 2.87
CA ARG A 96 -4.67 2.99 3.00
C ARG A 96 -4.18 1.92 3.96
N ASP A 97 -2.95 1.47 3.74
CA ASP A 97 -2.35 0.43 4.57
C ASP A 97 -1.65 1.02 5.81
N SER A 98 -2.07 0.57 6.99
CA SER A 98 -1.43 0.89 8.26
C SER A 98 -0.21 0.02 8.58
N CYS A 99 -0.07 -1.12 7.89
CA CYS A 99 0.92 -2.17 8.14
C CYS A 99 1.01 -2.61 9.60
N TRP A 100 -0.05 -2.42 10.41
CA TRP A 100 -0.03 -2.65 11.86
C TRP A 100 1.14 -1.94 12.57
N HIS A 101 1.59 -0.79 12.07
CA HIS A 101 2.73 -0.06 12.62
C HIS A 101 2.42 1.43 12.75
N SER A 102 2.60 1.99 13.95
CA SER A 102 2.17 3.35 14.30
C SER A 102 2.73 4.43 13.38
N ALA A 103 4.01 4.36 13.04
CA ALA A 103 4.64 5.34 12.15
C ALA A 103 4.08 5.29 10.71
N VAL A 104 3.71 4.09 10.22
CA VAL A 104 3.12 3.93 8.88
C VAL A 104 1.68 4.43 8.88
N ALA A 105 0.91 4.06 9.90
CA ALA A 105 -0.44 4.57 10.09
C ALA A 105 -0.48 6.10 10.16
N LEU A 106 0.44 6.71 10.92
CA LEU A 106 0.55 8.17 11.01
C LEU A 106 0.88 8.81 9.66
N GLU A 107 1.82 8.24 8.91
CA GLU A 107 2.16 8.70 7.56
C GLU A 107 0.93 8.67 6.64
N GLN A 108 0.13 7.60 6.68
CA GLN A 108 -1.09 7.50 5.88
C GLN A 108 -2.21 8.45 6.39
N SER A 109 -2.30 8.68 7.70
CA SER A 109 -3.24 9.65 8.26
C SER A 109 -2.94 11.08 7.84
N ILE A 110 -1.65 11.44 7.69
CA ILE A 110 -1.24 12.75 7.18
C ILE A 110 -1.73 12.93 5.74
N GLU A 111 -1.64 11.89 4.91
CA GLU A 111 -2.10 11.97 3.52
C GLU A 111 -3.61 12.21 3.42
N PHE A 112 -4.44 11.60 4.28
CA PHE A 112 -5.89 11.91 4.31
C PHE A 112 -6.19 13.40 4.56
N ILE A 113 -5.44 14.04 5.45
CA ILE A 113 -5.66 15.44 5.80
C ILE A 113 -5.07 16.36 4.72
N ARG A 114 -3.92 15.96 4.14
CA ARG A 114 -3.27 16.71 3.06
C ARG A 114 -4.15 16.81 1.82
N ASP A 115 -4.85 15.73 1.47
CA ASP A 115 -5.75 15.70 0.32
C ASP A 115 -7.07 16.46 0.59
N SER A 116 -7.33 16.81 1.86
CA SER A 116 -8.53 17.56 2.30
C SER A 116 -8.32 19.08 2.40
N LEU A 117 -7.09 19.58 2.26
CA LEU A 117 -6.71 21.00 2.36
C LEU A 117 -6.49 21.63 0.98
#